data_AF-A0A090Q621-F1
#
_entry.id   AF-A0A090Q621-F1
#
_cell.length_a   1.000
_cell.length_b   1.000
_cell.length_c   1.000
_cell.angle_alpha   90.00
_cell.angle_beta   90.00
_cell.angle_gamma   90.00
#
_symmetry.space_group_name_H-M   'P 1'
#
loop_
_entity.id
_entity.type
_entity.pdbx_description
1 polymer ?
#
loop_
_entity_poly.entity_id
_entity_poly.type
_entity_poly.pdbx_seq_one_letter_code
_entity_poly.pdbx_strand_id
1 'polypeptide(L)'
;MYSKLDDKNFVFEGKTPLKDFYRITELEESEQELFDNSKGESETVAGFLLEQTGYFPRKLDKITFEGFTFVVESMDKKRIKQVKCTKP
;
A
#
# COMPACT_ATOMS: atom_id res chain seq x y z
N MET A 1 -0.38 -0.11 12.60
CA MET A 1 0.61 -1.15 12.97
C MET A 1 1.25 -1.66 11.70
N TYR A 2 2.56 -1.92 11.71
CA TYR A 2 3.28 -2.50 10.57
C TYR A 2 4.25 -3.59 11.05
N SER A 3 4.73 -4.41 10.13
CA SER A 3 5.79 -5.39 10.36
C SER A 3 6.75 -5.35 9.19
N LYS A 4 8.04 -5.07 9.45
CA LYS A 4 9.12 -5.22 8.47
C LYS A 4 9.53 -6.70 8.48
N LEU A 5 9.36 -7.38 7.35
CA LEU A 5 9.75 -8.79 7.18
C LEU A 5 11.23 -8.90 6.82
N ASP A 6 11.68 -8.02 5.92
CA ASP A 6 13.07 -7.80 5.52
C ASP A 6 13.21 -6.39 4.93
N ASP A 7 14.35 -6.07 4.31
CA ASP A 7 14.61 -4.74 3.76
C ASP A 7 13.69 -4.35 2.61
N LYS A 8 13.09 -5.30 1.90
CA LYS A 8 12.19 -5.04 0.77
C LYS A 8 10.73 -5.36 1.07
N ASN A 9 10.45 -6.18 2.07
CA ASN A 9 9.12 -6.72 2.34
C ASN A 9 8.55 -6.18 3.65
N PHE A 10 7.33 -5.65 3.57
CA PHE A 10 6.63 -5.03 4.69
C PHE A 10 5.17 -5.51 4.72
N VAL A 11 4.57 -5.56 5.90
CA VAL A 11 3.13 -5.77 6.08
C VAL A 11 2.57 -4.56 6.80
N PHE A 12 1.58 -3.91 6.20
CA PHE A 12 0.90 -2.74 6.72
C PHE A 12 -0.55 -3.05 7.03
N GLU A 13 -1.11 -2.40 8.05
CA GLU A 13 -2.57 -2.30 8.15
C GLU A 13 -3.11 -1.43 7.02
N GLY A 14 -4.28 -1.76 6.47
CA GLY A 14 -4.88 -1.00 5.36
C GLY A 14 -5.15 0.46 5.70
N LYS A 15 -5.43 0.77 6.98
CA LYS A 15 -5.63 2.12 7.50
C LYS A 15 -4.34 2.94 7.68
N THR A 16 -3.17 2.36 7.39
CA THR A 16 -1.89 3.07 7.52
C THR A 16 -1.92 4.30 6.62
N PRO A 17 -1.67 5.51 7.17
CA PRO A 17 -1.56 6.72 6.36
C PRO A 17 -0.44 6.61 5.32
N LEU A 18 -0.63 7.14 4.13
CA LEU A 18 0.40 7.14 3.08
C LEU A 18 1.68 7.83 3.55
N LYS A 19 1.56 8.94 4.30
CA LYS A 19 2.71 9.63 4.90
C LYS A 19 3.50 8.75 5.88
N ASP A 20 2.84 7.83 6.58
CA ASP A 20 3.54 6.86 7.44
C ASP A 20 4.18 5.76 6.58
N PHE A 21 3.47 5.28 5.56
CA PHE A 21 4.01 4.31 4.59
C PHE A 21 5.32 4.82 3.98
N TYR A 22 5.36 6.04 3.43
CA TYR A 22 6.56 6.63 2.83
C TYR A 22 7.74 6.67 3.79
N ARG A 23 7.50 7.11 5.04
CA ARG A 23 8.52 7.20 6.08
C ARG A 23 9.04 5.81 6.50
N ILE A 24 8.16 4.81 6.59
CA ILE A 24 8.52 3.46 7.04
C ILE A 24 9.25 2.68 5.95
N THR A 25 8.86 2.86 4.69
CA THR A 25 9.53 2.22 3.56
C THR A 25 10.72 3.02 3.04
N GLU A 26 11.05 4.14 3.69
CA GLU A 26 12.19 5.01 3.35
C GLU A 26 12.16 5.42 1.87
N LEU A 27 10.98 5.83 1.37
CA LEU A 27 10.85 6.26 -0.03
C LEU A 27 11.61 7.56 -0.27
N GLU A 28 12.34 7.61 -1.38
CA GLU A 28 12.96 8.83 -1.87
C GLU A 28 11.90 9.86 -2.29
N GLU A 29 12.25 11.15 -2.32
CA GLU A 29 11.31 12.23 -2.67
C GLU A 29 10.66 12.00 -4.04
N SER A 30 11.42 11.52 -5.02
CA SER A 30 10.92 11.19 -6.36
C SER A 30 9.89 10.06 -6.35
N GLU A 31 10.05 9.05 -5.49
CA GLU A 31 9.07 7.98 -5.34
C GLU A 31 7.81 8.49 -4.64
N GLN A 32 7.96 9.32 -3.61
CA GLN A 32 6.82 9.93 -2.91
C GLN A 32 5.95 10.76 -3.86
N GLU A 33 6.56 11.53 -4.78
CA GLU A 33 5.85 12.27 -5.82
C GLU A 33 5.02 11.37 -6.73
N LEU A 34 5.52 10.19 -7.10
CA LEU A 34 4.77 9.23 -7.92
C LEU A 34 3.48 8.77 -7.20
N PHE A 35 3.59 8.42 -5.92
CA PHE A 35 2.43 8.06 -5.11
C PHE A 35 1.48 9.24 -4.93
N ASP A 36 1.99 10.44 -4.65
CA ASP A 36 1.17 11.62 -4.41
C ASP A 36 0.43 12.11 -5.66
N ASN A 37 1.01 11.93 -6.85
CA ASN A 37 0.34 12.21 -8.12
C ASN A 37 -0.74 11.17 -8.46
N SER A 38 -0.64 9.95 -7.90
CA SER A 38 -1.50 8.82 -8.23
C SER A 38 -2.51 8.45 -7.14
N LYS A 39 -2.45 9.08 -5.96
CA LYS A 39 -3.30 8.71 -4.80
C LYS A 39 -4.74 9.21 -4.87
N GLY A 40 -5.11 10.05 -5.84
CA GLY A 40 -6.45 10.65 -5.89
C GLY A 40 -6.81 11.36 -4.58
N GLU A 41 -7.98 11.04 -4.02
CA GLU A 41 -8.45 11.56 -2.72
C GLU A 41 -7.96 10.71 -1.53
N SER A 42 -7.21 9.64 -1.77
CA SER A 42 -6.86 8.68 -0.73
C SER A 42 -5.70 9.14 0.14
N GLU A 43 -5.86 8.96 1.46
CA GLU A 43 -4.81 9.25 2.45
C GLU A 43 -4.22 8.00 3.11
N THR A 44 -4.72 6.80 2.77
CA THR A 44 -4.30 5.52 3.38
C THR A 44 -3.87 4.50 2.33
N VAL A 45 -3.08 3.49 2.72
CA VAL A 45 -2.63 2.41 1.83
C VAL A 45 -3.82 1.68 1.19
N ALA A 46 -4.87 1.34 1.95
CA ALA A 46 -6.05 0.69 1.40
C ALA A 46 -6.82 1.58 0.41
N GLY A 47 -6.94 2.88 0.72
CA GLY A 47 -7.55 3.85 -0.19
C GLY A 47 -6.74 3.95 -1.48
N PHE A 48 -5.42 4.10 -1.38
CA PHE A 48 -4.54 4.14 -2.55
C PHE A 48 -4.72 2.93 -3.46
N LEU A 49 -4.76 1.71 -2.91
CA LEU A 49 -4.99 0.51 -3.71
C LEU A 49 -6.37 0.47 -4.38
N LEU A 50 -7.39 1.03 -3.73
CA LEU A 50 -8.72 1.20 -4.33
C LEU A 50 -8.65 2.14 -5.53
N GLU A 51 -7.98 3.29 -5.39
CA GLU A 51 -7.79 4.26 -6.48
C GLU A 51 -7.02 3.66 -7.66
N GLN A 52 -5.95 2.90 -7.37
CA GLN A 52 -5.14 2.25 -8.42
C GLN A 52 -5.90 1.17 -9.19
N THR A 53 -6.87 0.50 -8.55
CA THR A 53 -7.57 -0.64 -9.17
C THR A 53 -8.93 -0.24 -9.75
N GLY A 54 -9.58 0.80 -9.21
CA GLY A 54 -10.95 1.19 -9.57
C GLY A 54 -12.03 0.23 -9.08
N TYR A 55 -11.66 -0.80 -8.30
CA TYR A 55 -12.59 -1.76 -7.70
C TYR A 55 -12.11 -2.13 -6.30
N PHE A 56 -12.97 -2.74 -5.48
CA PHE A 56 -12.59 -3.16 -4.14
C PHE A 56 -11.68 -4.41 -4.19
N PRO A 57 -10.37 -4.33 -3.85
CA PRO A 57 -9.45 -5.46 -3.92
C PRO A 57 -9.83 -6.60 -2.98
N ARG A 58 -9.61 -7.83 -3.42
CA ARG A 58 -9.89 -9.06 -2.66
C ARG A 58 -8.62 -9.66 -2.09
N LYS A 59 -8.79 -10.54 -1.09
CA LYS A 59 -7.68 -11.31 -0.52
C LYS A 59 -6.92 -12.05 -1.64
N LEU A 60 -5.59 -12.00 -1.58
CA LEU A 60 -4.62 -12.50 -2.56
C LEU A 60 -4.53 -11.71 -3.87
N ASP A 61 -5.31 -10.64 -4.06
CA ASP A 61 -5.13 -9.76 -5.21
C ASP A 61 -3.72 -9.14 -5.15
N LYS A 62 -3.04 -9.20 -6.29
CA LYS A 62 -1.72 -8.60 -6.51
C LYS A 62 -1.87 -7.36 -7.35
N ILE A 63 -1.42 -6.23 -6.81
CA ILE A 63 -1.50 -4.91 -7.44
C ILE A 63 -0.08 -4.39 -7.59
N THR A 64 0.27 -3.89 -8.77
CA THR A 64 1.60 -3.35 -9.05
C THR A 64 1.52 -1.88 -9.37
N PHE A 65 2.45 -1.09 -8.83
CA PHE A 65 2.55 0.34 -9.05
C PHE A 65 4.02 0.75 -9.03
N GLU A 66 4.53 1.31 -10.14
CA GLU A 66 5.92 1.82 -10.23
C GLU A 66 6.99 0.86 -9.68
N GLY A 67 6.85 -0.44 -9.98
CA GLY A 67 7.76 -1.50 -9.49
C GLY A 67 7.45 -2.03 -8.09
N PHE A 68 6.64 -1.34 -7.29
CA PHE A 68 6.10 -1.86 -6.04
C PHE A 68 5.05 -2.94 -6.31
N THR A 69 5.05 -3.97 -5.46
CA THR A 69 4.04 -5.03 -5.45
C THR A 69 3.29 -5.01 -4.14
N PHE A 70 1.97 -4.88 -4.22
CA PHE A 70 1.06 -4.96 -3.09
C PHE A 70 0.24 -6.25 -3.18
N VAL A 71 0.11 -6.96 -2.07
CA VAL A 71 -0.73 -8.17 -1.95
C VAL A 71 -1.68 -8.00 -0.79
N VAL A 72 -2.97 -8.18 -1.03
CA VAL A 72 -3.98 -8.13 0.05
C VAL A 72 -3.92 -9.42 0.87
N GLU A 73 -3.29 -9.37 2.04
CA GLU A 73 -3.10 -10.54 2.90
C GLU A 73 -4.37 -10.88 3.69
N SER A 74 -5.10 -9.86 4.15
CA SER A 74 -6.34 -10.08 4.89
C SER A 74 -7.32 -8.94 4.75
N MET A 75 -8.59 -9.29 4.91
CA MET A 75 -9.72 -8.38 4.88
C MET A 75 -10.62 -8.64 6.09
N ASP A 76 -11.29 -7.58 6.57
CA ASP A 76 -12.49 -7.73 7.39
C ASP A 76 -13.74 -7.77 6.47
N LYS A 77 -14.95 -7.72 7.04
CA LYS A 77 -16.20 -7.81 6.24
C LYS A 77 -16.35 -6.70 5.18
N LYS A 78 -15.68 -5.55 5.33
CA LYS A 78 -15.87 -4.36 4.47
C LYS A 78 -14.57 -3.63 4.10
N ARG A 79 -13.42 -4.01 4.65
CA ARG A 79 -12.17 -3.25 4.58
C ARG A 79 -10.96 -4.15 4.40
N ILE A 80 -9.98 -3.67 3.65
CA ILE A 80 -8.65 -4.26 3.61
C ILE A 80 -8.03 -4.11 5.00
N LYS A 81 -7.73 -5.24 5.65
CA LYS A 81 -7.15 -5.25 6.99
C LYS A 81 -5.63 -5.18 6.92
N GLN A 82 -5.01 -6.00 6.08
CA GLN A 82 -3.55 -6.02 5.90
C GLN A 82 -3.16 -6.14 4.43
N VAL A 83 -2.08 -5.46 4.10
CA VAL A 83 -1.44 -5.44 2.80
C VAL A 83 0.04 -5.76 2.99
N LYS A 84 0.54 -6.75 2.25
CA LYS A 84 1.98 -6.94 2.08
C LYS A 84 2.45 -6.03 0.94
N CYS A 85 3.49 -5.24 1.19
CA CYS A 85 4.20 -4.44 0.20
C CYS A 85 5.59 -5.03 -0.04
N THR A 86 6.00 -5.12 -1.30
CA THR A 86 7.35 -5.48 -1.73
C THR A 86 7.88 -4.36 -2.61
N LYS A 87 8.98 -3.74 -2.19
CA LYS A 87 9.66 -2.69 -2.96
C LYS A 87 10.57 -3.30 -4.05
N PRO A 88 10.89 -2.56 -5.12
CA PRO A 88 11.80 -3.02 -6.18
C PRO A 88 13.20 -3.43 -5.69
#